data_AF-A0A251RF67-F1
#
_entry.id   AF-A0A251RF67-F1
#
_cell.length_a   1.000
_cell.length_b   1.000
_cell.length_c   1.000
_cell.angle_alpha   90.00
_cell.angle_beta   90.00
_cell.angle_gamma   90.00
#
_symmetry.space_group_name_H-M   'P 1'
#
loop_
_entity.id
_entity.type
_entity.pdbx_description
1 polymer ?
#
loop_
_entity_poly.entity_id
_entity_poly.type
_entity_poly.pdbx_seq_one_letter_code
_entity_poly.pdbx_strand_id
1 'polypeptide(L)'
;MDLTPFKRDIDELIDAFAEGESTSLADMKRIWLSKKFSYIYEARPSTNLAFFMQSLYAHSIGYIIGTATLSHRLGGLYCLFCLYETQPFKPPFKIYLSLEELKKLRKLVINAKEHDIRVVSALVKRMLEKNVFLFGSVDTNEGSFTETVDQLTQLQNARVQVAYKELFANTKIEDFLHMDLGMEVDLNMLKKMSTDYAEAKKIAINGQQGRGCSRYKAHIRR
;
A
#
# COMPACT_ATOMS: atom_id res chain seq x y z
N MET A 1 -4.01 -1.11 1.66
CA MET A 1 -4.26 -2.18 2.63
C MET A 1 -3.05 -3.09 2.59
N ASP A 2 -2.41 -3.35 3.72
CA ASP A 2 -1.36 -4.36 3.77
C ASP A 2 -1.99 -5.75 3.73
N LEU A 3 -1.64 -6.54 2.71
CA LEU A 3 -2.15 -7.89 2.48
C LEU A 3 -1.19 -8.96 3.00
N THR A 4 -0.01 -8.58 3.49
CA THR A 4 1.04 -9.48 3.95
C THR A 4 0.55 -10.46 5.03
N PRO A 5 -0.26 -10.04 6.03
CA PRO A 5 -0.78 -10.98 7.03
C PRO A 5 -1.65 -12.08 6.42
N PHE A 6 -2.54 -11.73 5.48
CA PHE A 6 -3.43 -12.69 4.82
C PHE A 6 -2.67 -13.68 3.95
N LYS A 7 -1.62 -13.20 3.27
CA LYS A 7 -0.71 -14.05 2.51
C LYS A 7 -0.01 -15.05 3.42
N ARG A 8 0.52 -14.59 4.55
CA ARG A 8 1.15 -15.44 5.56
C ARG A 8 0.17 -16.48 6.12
N ASP A 9 -1.07 -16.11 6.39
CA ASP A 9 -2.08 -17.07 6.86
C ASP A 9 -2.33 -18.17 5.80
N ILE A 10 -2.39 -17.81 4.52
CA ILE A 10 -2.48 -18.78 3.42
C ILE A 10 -1.23 -19.66 3.33
N ASP A 11 -0.04 -19.08 3.47
CA ASP A 11 1.24 -19.81 3.47
C ASP A 11 1.24 -20.85 4.59
N GLU A 12 0.94 -20.44 5.82
CA GLU A 12 0.86 -21.33 6.99
C GLU A 12 -0.21 -22.42 6.85
N LEU A 13 -1.31 -22.14 6.15
CA LEU A 13 -2.34 -23.13 5.85
C LEU A 13 -1.83 -24.17 4.85
N ILE A 14 -1.18 -23.73 3.78
CA ILE A 14 -0.66 -24.60 2.73
C ILE A 14 0.52 -25.42 3.24
N ASP A 15 1.42 -24.82 4.01
CA ASP A 15 2.56 -25.50 4.61
C ASP A 15 2.10 -26.58 5.60
N ALA A 16 1.10 -26.29 6.44
CA ALA A 16 0.51 -27.28 7.33
C ALA A 16 -0.21 -28.42 6.57
N PHE A 17 -0.75 -28.15 5.39
CA PHE A 17 -1.29 -29.19 4.51
C PHE A 17 -0.19 -30.01 3.86
N ALA A 18 0.90 -29.37 3.46
CA ALA A 18 2.01 -30.02 2.81
C ALA A 18 2.94 -30.78 3.77
N GLU A 19 2.80 -30.53 5.07
CA GLU A 19 3.43 -31.30 6.13
C GLU A 19 3.03 -32.78 6.02
N GLY A 20 4.02 -33.65 5.77
CA GLY A 20 3.79 -35.08 5.52
C GLY A 20 3.31 -35.44 4.11
N GLU A 21 3.48 -34.54 3.13
CA GLU A 21 3.19 -34.75 1.70
C GLU A 21 1.72 -35.11 1.40
N SER A 22 0.77 -34.56 2.17
CA SER A 22 -0.65 -34.85 1.92
C SER A 22 -1.09 -34.41 0.53
N THR A 23 -1.97 -35.20 -0.08
CA THR A 23 -2.55 -34.94 -1.40
C THR A 23 -4.09 -34.93 -1.38
N SER A 24 -4.68 -35.16 -0.21
CA SER A 24 -6.13 -35.38 -0.06
C SER A 24 -6.88 -34.08 0.22
N LEU A 25 -7.92 -33.81 -0.56
CA LEU A 25 -8.83 -32.69 -0.29
C LEU A 25 -9.50 -32.81 1.10
N ALA A 26 -9.69 -34.03 1.62
CA ALA A 26 -10.28 -34.23 2.94
C ALA A 26 -9.35 -33.73 4.06
N ASP A 27 -8.04 -33.94 3.92
CA ASP A 27 -7.05 -33.43 4.87
C ASP A 27 -7.00 -31.90 4.83
N MET A 28 -7.00 -31.29 3.63
CA MET A 28 -7.10 -29.83 3.51
C MET A 28 -8.34 -29.29 4.23
N LYS A 29 -9.52 -29.90 4.02
CA LYS A 29 -10.75 -29.48 4.71
C LYS A 29 -10.66 -29.64 6.22
N ARG A 30 -10.02 -30.71 6.72
CA ARG A 30 -9.79 -30.90 8.15
C ARG A 30 -8.92 -29.77 8.73
N ILE A 31 -7.83 -29.42 8.04
CA ILE A 31 -6.92 -28.35 8.46
C ILE A 31 -7.60 -26.98 8.36
N TRP A 32 -8.37 -26.74 7.30
CA TRP A 32 -9.16 -25.53 7.14
C TRP A 32 -10.10 -25.29 8.32
N LEU A 33 -10.80 -26.35 8.75
CA LEU A 33 -11.72 -26.29 9.88
C LEU A 33 -10.97 -26.15 11.22
N SER A 34 -9.85 -26.87 11.41
CA SER A 34 -9.09 -26.81 12.67
C SER A 34 -8.48 -25.42 12.89
N LYS A 35 -7.98 -24.77 11.83
CA LYS A 35 -7.47 -23.40 11.86
C LYS A 35 -8.58 -22.34 11.85
N LYS A 36 -9.85 -22.72 11.73
CA LYS A 36 -11.00 -21.80 11.58
C LYS A 36 -10.74 -20.79 10.44
N PHE A 37 -10.21 -21.27 9.32
CA PHE A 37 -9.65 -20.38 8.31
C PHE A 37 -10.69 -19.48 7.62
N SER A 38 -11.98 -19.86 7.63
CA SER A 38 -13.06 -18.99 7.13
C SER A 38 -13.16 -17.62 7.81
N TYR A 39 -12.55 -17.44 8.99
CA TYR A 39 -12.47 -16.13 9.64
C TYR A 39 -11.55 -15.13 8.92
N ILE A 40 -10.81 -15.57 7.90
CA ILE A 40 -10.02 -14.68 7.02
C ILE A 40 -10.88 -13.54 6.43
N TYR A 41 -12.19 -13.76 6.26
CA TYR A 41 -13.10 -12.75 5.73
C TYR A 41 -13.59 -11.73 6.76
N GLU A 42 -13.46 -12.00 8.07
CA GLU A 42 -13.90 -11.06 9.12
C GLU A 42 -13.00 -9.83 9.17
N ALA A 43 -11.73 -9.98 8.79
CA ALA A 43 -10.77 -8.88 8.68
C ALA A 43 -10.80 -8.18 7.30
N ARG A 44 -11.86 -8.40 6.49
CA ARG A 44 -11.98 -7.77 5.16
C ARG A 44 -12.05 -6.24 5.26
N PRO A 45 -11.53 -5.51 4.26
CA PRO A 45 -11.66 -4.06 4.22
C PRO A 45 -13.11 -3.64 3.91
N SER A 46 -13.50 -2.45 4.37
CA SER A 46 -14.81 -1.86 4.06
C SER A 46 -14.90 -1.37 2.61
N THR A 47 -13.77 -1.06 1.98
CA THR A 47 -13.66 -0.60 0.59
C THR A 47 -12.74 -1.53 -0.21
N ASN A 48 -12.88 -1.51 -1.54
CA ASN A 48 -12.05 -2.29 -2.46
C ASN A 48 -12.04 -3.82 -2.19
N LEU A 49 -13.22 -4.35 -1.89
CA LEU A 49 -13.41 -5.76 -1.57
C LEU A 49 -13.02 -6.70 -2.72
N ALA A 50 -13.25 -6.29 -3.97
CA ALA A 50 -12.85 -7.07 -5.14
C ALA A 50 -11.34 -7.29 -5.17
N PHE A 51 -10.55 -6.24 -4.93
CA PHE A 51 -9.09 -6.34 -4.84
C PHE A 51 -8.64 -7.26 -3.70
N PHE A 52 -9.27 -7.16 -2.53
CA PHE A 52 -9.00 -8.07 -1.41
C PHE A 52 -9.26 -9.53 -1.81
N MET A 53 -10.44 -9.84 -2.35
CA MET A 53 -10.79 -11.20 -2.76
C MET A 53 -9.87 -11.74 -3.85
N GLN A 54 -9.61 -10.96 -4.90
CA GLN A 54 -8.67 -11.37 -5.95
C GLN A 54 -7.25 -11.54 -5.43
N SER A 55 -6.83 -10.79 -4.42
CA SER A 55 -5.51 -10.95 -3.81
C SER A 55 -5.35 -12.27 -3.08
N LEU A 56 -6.39 -12.73 -2.35
CA LEU A 56 -6.39 -14.06 -1.72
C LEU A 56 -6.32 -15.16 -2.79
N TYR A 57 -7.13 -15.05 -3.84
CA TYR A 57 -7.13 -16.01 -4.95
C TYR A 57 -5.79 -16.04 -5.68
N ALA A 58 -5.24 -14.88 -6.03
CA ALA A 58 -3.97 -14.76 -6.74
C ALA A 58 -2.83 -15.39 -5.94
N HIS A 59 -2.82 -15.21 -4.61
CA HIS A 59 -1.81 -15.82 -3.75
C HIS A 59 -1.90 -17.35 -3.76
N SER A 60 -3.11 -17.93 -3.67
CA SER A 60 -3.30 -19.38 -3.84
C SER A 60 -2.95 -19.89 -5.24
N ILE A 61 -3.23 -19.10 -6.29
CA ILE A 61 -2.86 -19.42 -7.67
C ILE A 61 -1.33 -19.45 -7.83
N GLY A 62 -0.61 -18.55 -7.16
CA GLY A 62 0.86 -18.54 -7.09
C GLY A 62 1.44 -19.91 -6.75
N TYR A 63 0.86 -20.59 -5.76
CA TYR A 63 1.24 -21.97 -5.39
C TYR A 63 0.92 -22.99 -6.50
N ILE A 64 -0.21 -22.86 -7.21
CA ILE A 64 -0.60 -23.78 -8.29
C ILE A 64 0.40 -23.72 -9.46
N ILE A 65 0.80 -22.50 -9.82
CA ILE A 65 1.64 -22.22 -10.99
C ILE A 65 3.15 -22.31 -10.70
N GLY A 66 3.53 -22.21 -9.42
CA GLY A 66 4.91 -22.27 -8.96
C GLY A 66 5.56 -23.63 -9.15
N THR A 67 6.84 -23.69 -8.78
CA THR A 67 7.72 -24.86 -8.90
C THR A 67 7.83 -25.67 -7.60
N ALA A 68 6.96 -25.41 -6.62
CA ALA A 68 6.93 -26.11 -5.34
C ALA A 68 6.56 -27.60 -5.49
N THR A 69 6.67 -28.36 -4.40
CA THR A 69 6.33 -29.80 -4.40
C THR A 69 4.86 -30.02 -4.79
N LEU A 70 4.53 -31.21 -5.30
CA LEU A 70 3.16 -31.54 -5.71
C LEU A 70 2.15 -31.24 -4.60
N SER A 71 2.48 -31.58 -3.35
CA SER A 71 1.64 -31.32 -2.19
C SER A 71 1.37 -29.82 -2.00
N HIS A 72 2.37 -28.92 -2.08
CA HIS A 72 2.13 -27.47 -2.00
C HIS A 72 1.25 -26.95 -3.15
N ARG A 73 1.48 -27.45 -4.37
CA ARG A 73 0.69 -27.05 -5.55
C ARG A 73 -0.77 -27.50 -5.44
N LEU A 74 -1.00 -28.70 -4.91
CA LEU A 74 -2.34 -29.20 -4.57
C LEU A 74 -2.95 -28.42 -3.41
N GLY A 75 -2.16 -28.04 -2.42
CA GLY A 75 -2.55 -27.18 -1.32
C GLY A 75 -3.07 -25.84 -1.83
N GLY A 76 -2.36 -25.20 -2.76
CA GLY A 76 -2.81 -23.99 -3.44
C GLY A 76 -4.16 -24.17 -4.13
N LEU A 77 -4.36 -25.27 -4.88
CA LEU A 77 -5.62 -25.56 -5.55
C LEU A 77 -6.78 -25.79 -4.57
N TYR A 78 -6.55 -26.55 -3.51
CA TYR A 78 -7.58 -26.85 -2.52
C TYR A 78 -7.91 -25.62 -1.67
N CYS A 79 -6.90 -24.80 -1.33
CA CYS A 79 -7.09 -23.51 -0.68
C CYS A 79 -7.95 -22.58 -1.55
N LEU A 80 -7.62 -22.45 -2.85
CA LEU A 80 -8.38 -21.67 -3.82
C LEU A 80 -9.86 -22.11 -3.87
N PHE A 81 -10.09 -23.42 -3.91
CA PHE A 81 -11.45 -23.98 -3.90
C PHE A 81 -12.20 -23.65 -2.59
N CYS A 82 -11.55 -23.81 -1.44
CA CYS A 82 -12.17 -23.52 -0.14
C CYS A 82 -12.46 -22.02 0.03
N LEU A 83 -11.56 -21.15 -0.43
CA LEU A 83 -11.78 -19.71 -0.44
C LEU A 83 -13.04 -19.35 -1.26
N TYR A 84 -13.21 -19.95 -2.43
CA TYR A 84 -14.38 -19.67 -3.25
C TYR A 84 -15.69 -20.16 -2.63
N GLU A 85 -15.72 -21.37 -2.08
CA GLU A 85 -16.95 -21.97 -1.52
C GLU A 85 -17.36 -21.35 -0.17
N THR A 86 -16.40 -20.84 0.62
CA THR A 86 -16.68 -20.32 1.97
C THR A 86 -16.84 -18.80 2.03
N GLN A 87 -16.71 -18.11 0.90
CA GLN A 87 -16.84 -16.66 0.87
C GLN A 87 -18.24 -16.18 1.31
N PRO A 88 -18.36 -15.09 2.08
CA PRO A 88 -19.64 -14.62 2.63
C PRO A 88 -20.47 -13.77 1.64
N PHE A 89 -20.12 -13.74 0.34
CA PHE A 89 -20.67 -12.78 -0.63
C PHE A 89 -21.76 -13.39 -1.52
N LYS A 90 -22.80 -12.59 -1.77
CA LYS A 90 -23.88 -12.91 -2.71
C LYS A 90 -24.12 -11.70 -3.61
N PRO A 91 -23.86 -11.77 -4.93
CA PRO A 91 -23.31 -12.94 -5.64
C PRO A 91 -21.84 -13.25 -5.26
N PRO A 92 -21.37 -14.50 -5.45
CA PRO A 92 -19.98 -14.86 -5.19
C PRO A 92 -19.00 -14.11 -6.11
N PHE A 93 -17.86 -13.67 -5.58
CA PHE A 93 -16.74 -13.20 -6.36
C PHE A 93 -16.13 -14.36 -7.13
N LYS A 94 -16.18 -14.24 -8.47
CA LYS A 94 -15.50 -15.15 -9.38
C LYS A 94 -13.98 -15.04 -9.25
N ILE A 95 -13.30 -16.14 -9.52
CA ILE A 95 -11.84 -16.22 -9.48
C ILE A 95 -11.30 -15.73 -10.82
N TYR A 96 -10.54 -14.64 -10.83
CA TYR A 96 -9.82 -14.25 -12.02
C TYR A 96 -8.73 -15.29 -12.33
N LEU A 97 -8.66 -15.74 -13.58
CA LEU A 97 -7.64 -16.69 -14.03
C LEU A 97 -7.21 -16.34 -15.45
N SER A 98 -5.90 -16.17 -15.66
CA SER A 98 -5.35 -15.91 -16.98
C SER A 98 -5.26 -17.18 -17.82
N LEU A 99 -5.17 -17.03 -19.14
CA LEU A 99 -4.99 -18.17 -20.05
C LEU A 99 -3.66 -18.91 -19.81
N GLU A 100 -2.61 -18.22 -19.36
CA GLU A 100 -1.33 -18.86 -19.03
C GLU A 100 -1.44 -19.69 -17.75
N GLU A 101 -2.06 -19.14 -16.71
CA GLU A 101 -2.32 -19.83 -15.45
C GLU A 101 -3.20 -21.06 -15.67
N LEU A 102 -4.19 -20.97 -16.56
CA LEU A 102 -5.03 -22.10 -16.94
C LEU A 102 -4.21 -23.23 -17.59
N LYS A 103 -3.23 -22.92 -18.44
CA LYS A 103 -2.31 -23.93 -19.01
C LYS A 103 -1.48 -24.60 -17.91
N LYS A 104 -1.01 -23.84 -16.92
CA LYS A 104 -0.24 -24.38 -15.78
C LYS A 104 -1.12 -25.22 -14.84
N LEU A 105 -2.37 -24.81 -14.60
CA LEU A 105 -3.38 -25.60 -13.90
C LEU A 105 -3.65 -26.92 -14.61
N ARG A 106 -3.79 -26.90 -15.95
CA ARG A 106 -3.94 -28.13 -16.74
C ARG A 106 -2.74 -29.08 -16.55
N LYS A 107 -1.51 -28.55 -16.54
CA LYS A 107 -0.31 -29.36 -16.26
C LYS A 107 -0.35 -29.97 -14.85
N LEU A 108 -0.81 -29.24 -13.84
CA LEU A 108 -0.99 -29.78 -12.48
C LEU A 108 -2.01 -30.92 -12.47
N VAL A 109 -3.14 -30.78 -13.16
CA VAL A 109 -4.16 -31.85 -13.25
C VAL A 109 -3.59 -33.10 -13.90
N ILE A 110 -2.76 -32.97 -14.94
CA ILE A 110 -2.08 -34.10 -15.59
C ILE A 110 -1.12 -34.77 -14.61
N ASN A 111 -0.27 -33.99 -13.93
CA ASN A 111 0.68 -34.50 -12.94
C ASN A 111 -0.02 -35.21 -11.77
N ALA A 112 -1.16 -34.68 -11.29
CA ALA A 112 -1.97 -35.33 -10.26
C ALA A 112 -2.55 -36.67 -10.73
N LYS A 113 -2.94 -36.78 -12.01
CA LYS A 113 -3.40 -38.06 -12.60
C LYS A 113 -2.27 -39.09 -12.69
N GLU A 114 -1.05 -38.66 -13.00
CA GLU A 114 0.12 -39.55 -13.03
C GLU A 114 0.40 -40.18 -11.66
N HIS A 115 0.03 -39.48 -10.57
CA HIS A 115 0.12 -39.96 -9.19
C HIS A 115 -1.20 -40.61 -8.68
N ASP A 116 -2.13 -40.97 -9.58
CA ASP A 116 -3.47 -41.55 -9.30
C ASP A 116 -4.40 -40.69 -8.40
N ILE A 117 -4.18 -39.37 -8.32
CA ILE A 117 -5.01 -38.45 -7.54
C ILE A 117 -6.21 -37.98 -8.39
N ARG A 118 -7.25 -38.83 -8.47
CA ARG A 118 -8.43 -38.58 -9.33
C ARG A 118 -9.30 -37.40 -8.88
N VAL A 119 -9.28 -37.08 -7.59
CA VAL A 119 -10.11 -36.02 -6.98
C VAL A 119 -9.85 -34.66 -7.62
N VAL A 120 -8.60 -34.37 -7.96
CA VAL A 120 -8.18 -33.08 -8.56
C VAL A 120 -8.88 -32.82 -9.89
N SER A 121 -9.00 -33.85 -10.73
CA SER A 121 -9.67 -33.73 -12.03
C SER A 121 -11.17 -33.48 -11.88
N ALA A 122 -11.82 -34.21 -10.97
CA ALA A 122 -13.24 -34.02 -10.68
C ALA A 122 -13.52 -32.64 -10.07
N LEU A 123 -12.62 -32.16 -9.21
CA LEU A 123 -12.71 -30.84 -8.59
C LEU A 123 -12.64 -29.71 -9.62
N VAL A 124 -11.61 -29.70 -10.47
CA VAL A 124 -11.44 -28.67 -11.50
C VAL A 124 -12.61 -28.69 -12.48
N LYS A 125 -13.08 -29.88 -12.89
CA LYS A 125 -14.27 -30.01 -13.73
C LYS A 125 -15.50 -29.35 -13.08
N ARG A 126 -15.74 -29.62 -11.80
CA ARG A 126 -16.85 -29.02 -11.04
C ARG A 126 -16.73 -27.49 -10.96
N MET A 127 -15.54 -26.95 -10.74
CA MET A 127 -15.33 -25.50 -10.71
C MET A 127 -15.62 -24.84 -12.06
N LEU A 128 -15.30 -25.51 -13.17
CA LEU A 128 -15.64 -25.04 -14.52
C LEU A 128 -17.14 -25.08 -14.77
N GLU A 129 -17.82 -26.19 -14.42
CA GLU A 129 -19.28 -26.35 -14.57
C GLU A 129 -20.06 -25.31 -13.76
N LYS A 130 -19.57 -24.96 -12.56
CA LYS A 130 -20.16 -23.93 -11.71
C LYS A 130 -19.87 -22.48 -12.16
N ASN A 131 -19.13 -22.27 -13.26
CA ASN A 131 -18.74 -20.93 -13.73
C ASN A 131 -18.03 -20.10 -12.65
N VAL A 132 -17.13 -20.75 -11.90
CA VAL A 132 -16.35 -20.16 -10.80
C VAL A 132 -15.31 -19.17 -11.33
N PHE A 133 -14.76 -19.43 -12.50
CA PHE A 133 -13.68 -18.67 -13.09
C PHE A 133 -14.18 -17.53 -13.97
N LEU A 134 -13.50 -16.39 -13.88
CA LEU A 134 -13.55 -15.28 -14.82
C LEU A 134 -12.25 -15.28 -15.61
N PHE A 135 -12.29 -15.73 -16.86
CA PHE A 135 -11.12 -15.79 -17.71
C PHE A 135 -10.74 -14.41 -18.23
N GLY A 136 -9.46 -14.06 -18.14
CA GLY A 136 -8.94 -12.81 -18.67
C GLY A 136 -7.58 -12.94 -19.34
N SER A 137 -7.15 -11.87 -19.99
CA SER A 137 -5.95 -11.80 -20.83
C SER A 137 -4.80 -11.01 -20.17
N VAL A 138 -4.81 -10.78 -18.86
CA VAL A 138 -3.73 -10.02 -18.22
C VAL A 138 -2.51 -10.96 -18.10
N ASP A 139 -1.46 -10.63 -18.87
CA ASP A 139 -0.12 -11.20 -18.72
C ASP A 139 0.44 -10.76 -17.36
N THR A 140 0.26 -11.60 -16.34
CA THR A 140 0.96 -11.49 -15.07
C THR A 140 2.37 -12.04 -15.22
N ASN A 141 3.18 -11.40 -16.07
CA ASN A 141 4.62 -11.58 -15.99
C ASN A 141 5.08 -10.62 -14.88
N GLU A 142 5.55 -11.13 -13.73
CA GLU A 142 5.95 -10.26 -12.60
C GLU A 142 6.98 -9.19 -13.01
N GLY A 143 7.81 -9.49 -14.02
CA GLY A 143 8.72 -8.51 -14.63
C GLY A 143 8.02 -7.36 -15.35
N SER A 144 6.89 -7.60 -16.03
CA SER A 144 6.15 -6.53 -16.71
C SER A 144 5.45 -5.62 -15.70
N PHE A 145 4.96 -6.15 -14.58
CA PHE A 145 4.28 -5.33 -13.57
C PHE A 145 5.23 -4.36 -12.87
N THR A 146 6.40 -4.81 -12.45
CA THR A 146 7.42 -3.93 -11.85
C THR A 146 7.91 -2.89 -12.85
N GLU A 147 8.18 -3.29 -14.10
CA GLU A 147 8.59 -2.36 -15.15
C GLU A 147 7.50 -1.32 -15.46
N THR A 148 6.22 -1.73 -15.49
CA THR A 148 5.11 -0.81 -15.77
C THR A 148 4.89 0.16 -14.60
N VAL A 149 5.04 -0.30 -13.36
CA VAL A 149 4.99 0.53 -12.15
C VAL A 149 6.17 1.52 -12.11
N ASP A 150 7.38 1.07 -12.47
CA ASP A 150 8.55 1.93 -12.56
C ASP A 150 8.38 2.99 -13.65
N GLN A 151 7.87 2.60 -14.82
CA GLN A 151 7.54 3.54 -15.91
C GLN A 151 6.48 4.57 -15.49
N LEU A 152 5.41 4.14 -14.81
CA LEU A 152 4.38 5.03 -14.27
C LEU A 152 4.94 6.00 -13.23
N THR A 153 5.85 5.51 -12.38
CA THR A 153 6.54 6.31 -11.36
C THR A 153 7.47 7.33 -12.00
N GLN A 154 8.24 6.93 -13.02
CA GLN A 154 9.09 7.84 -13.80
C GLN A 154 8.27 8.91 -14.51
N LEU A 155 7.11 8.55 -15.06
CA LEU A 155 6.21 9.47 -15.74
C LEU A 155 5.57 10.48 -14.77
N GLN A 156 5.20 10.06 -13.56
CA GLN A 156 4.77 10.98 -12.51
C GLN A 156 5.91 11.92 -12.09
N ASN A 157 7.11 11.38 -11.85
CA ASN A 157 8.27 12.19 -11.49
C ASN A 157 8.62 13.21 -12.58
N ALA A 158 8.54 12.82 -13.86
CA ALA A 158 8.76 13.73 -14.98
C ALA A 158 7.71 14.86 -15.01
N ARG A 159 6.43 14.54 -14.77
CA ARG A 159 5.36 15.55 -14.68
C ARG A 159 5.57 16.50 -13.51
N VAL A 160 5.98 15.99 -12.35
CA VAL A 160 6.34 16.82 -11.19
C VAL A 160 7.49 17.76 -11.54
N GLN A 161 8.55 17.25 -12.19
CA GLN A 161 9.68 18.07 -12.62
C GLN A 161 9.30 19.15 -13.63
N VAL A 162 8.39 18.85 -14.57
CA VAL A 162 7.84 19.84 -15.50
C VAL A 162 7.05 20.91 -14.76
N ALA A 163 6.15 20.52 -13.84
CA ALA A 163 5.38 21.46 -13.03
C ALA A 163 6.27 22.35 -12.15
N TYR A 164 7.33 21.77 -11.57
CA TYR A 164 8.37 22.53 -10.85
C TYR A 164 8.99 23.58 -11.79
N LYS A 165 9.48 23.18 -12.96
CA LYS A 165 10.08 24.10 -13.93
C LYS A 165 9.12 25.20 -14.38
N GLU A 166 7.85 24.90 -14.63
CA GLU A 166 6.85 25.90 -15.00
C GLU A 166 6.49 26.85 -13.85
N LEU A 167 6.46 26.35 -12.61
CA LEU A 167 6.25 27.17 -11.42
C LEU A 167 7.40 28.17 -11.22
N PHE A 168 8.65 27.72 -11.40
CA PHE A 168 9.84 28.57 -11.25
C PHE A 168 10.14 29.44 -12.46
N ALA A 169 9.69 29.07 -13.67
CA ALA A 169 9.78 29.93 -14.86
C ALA A 169 8.86 31.17 -14.78
N ASN A 170 7.87 31.17 -13.87
CA ASN A 170 7.10 32.37 -13.53
C ASN A 170 7.89 33.21 -12.53
N THR A 171 8.75 34.03 -13.12
CA THR A 171 9.85 34.90 -12.65
C THR A 171 9.65 35.80 -11.43
N LYS A 172 8.60 35.67 -10.61
CA LYS A 172 8.50 36.43 -9.34
C LYS A 172 9.02 35.68 -8.13
N ILE A 173 9.03 34.34 -8.16
CA ILE A 173 9.38 33.54 -6.98
C ILE A 173 10.90 33.40 -6.81
N GLU A 174 11.66 33.34 -7.90
CA GLU A 174 13.14 33.37 -7.83
C GLU A 174 13.66 34.66 -7.19
N ASP A 175 13.03 35.81 -7.48
CA ASP A 175 13.38 37.10 -6.87
C ASP A 175 13.20 37.08 -5.34
N PHE A 176 12.17 36.40 -4.82
CA PHE A 176 11.96 36.25 -3.37
C PHE A 176 12.90 35.26 -2.70
N LEU A 177 13.39 34.25 -3.44
CA LEU A 177 14.37 33.28 -2.92
C LEU A 177 15.79 33.85 -2.97
N HIS A 178 16.08 34.75 -3.91
CA HIS A 178 17.37 35.42 -4.09
C HIS A 178 17.43 36.83 -3.49
N MET A 179 16.40 37.28 -2.77
CA MET A 179 16.47 38.48 -1.94
C MET A 179 17.60 38.31 -0.90
N ASP A 180 18.75 38.90 -1.19
CA ASP A 180 19.84 39.04 -0.24
C ASP A 180 19.41 40.08 0.80
N LEU A 181 18.93 39.59 1.95
CA LEU A 181 18.53 40.42 3.10
C LEU A 181 19.63 41.43 3.51
N GLY A 182 20.90 41.18 3.14
CA GLY A 182 22.01 42.10 3.38
C GLY A 182 21.95 43.40 2.56
N MET A 183 21.22 43.43 1.43
CA MET A 183 21.10 44.61 0.57
C MET A 183 19.86 45.47 0.88
N GLU A 184 18.79 44.88 1.43
CA GLU A 184 17.57 45.62 1.81
C GLU A 184 17.64 46.19 3.23
N VAL A 185 18.40 45.56 4.12
CA VAL A 185 18.53 46.01 5.51
C VAL A 185 19.87 46.72 5.68
N ASP A 186 19.87 48.05 5.67
CA ASP A 186 21.06 48.84 5.98
C ASP A 186 21.42 48.67 7.48
N LEU A 187 22.29 47.69 7.73
CA LEU A 187 22.78 47.33 9.06
C LEU A 187 23.55 48.48 9.72
N ASN A 188 24.12 49.41 8.96
CA ASN A 188 24.77 50.60 9.49
C ASN A 188 23.73 51.60 9.98
N MET A 189 22.63 51.77 9.23
CA MET A 189 21.49 52.58 9.67
C MET A 189 20.86 52.02 10.95
N LEU A 190 20.64 50.70 11.04
CA LEU A 190 20.11 50.06 12.25
C LEU A 190 21.07 50.17 13.45
N LYS A 191 22.38 50.01 13.24
CA LYS A 191 23.36 50.24 14.31
C LYS A 191 23.32 51.67 14.82
N LYS A 192 23.24 52.66 13.91
CA LYS A 192 23.12 54.07 14.27
C LYS A 192 21.86 54.34 15.09
N MET A 193 20.71 53.85 14.63
CA MET A 193 19.44 53.97 15.37
C MET A 193 19.52 53.32 16.75
N SER A 194 20.19 52.18 16.87
CA SER A 194 20.39 51.49 18.15
C SER A 194 21.25 52.32 19.12
N THR A 195 22.36 52.91 18.65
CA THR A 195 23.19 53.82 19.46
C THR A 195 22.43 55.09 19.87
N ASP A 196 21.74 55.73 18.94
CA ASP A 196 20.99 56.96 19.20
C ASP A 196 19.87 56.70 20.23
N TYR A 197 19.18 55.56 20.13
CA TYR A 197 18.20 55.13 21.12
C TYR A 197 18.83 54.85 22.49
N ALA A 198 19.99 54.17 22.53
CA ALA A 198 20.68 53.88 23.79
C ALA A 198 21.15 55.16 24.50
N GLU A 199 21.61 56.16 23.75
CA GLU A 199 21.97 57.48 24.28
C GLU A 199 20.75 58.25 24.76
N ALA A 200 19.69 58.32 23.97
CA ALA A 200 18.43 58.95 24.36
C ALA A 200 17.84 58.31 25.63
N LYS A 201 17.91 56.98 25.74
CA LYS A 201 17.48 56.23 26.92
C LYS A 201 18.33 56.57 28.16
N LYS A 202 19.66 56.67 28.02
CA LYS A 202 20.54 57.09 29.12
C LYS A 202 20.22 58.52 29.58
N ILE A 203 19.98 59.44 28.66
CA ILE A 203 19.61 60.82 28.97
C ILE A 203 18.25 60.88 29.69
N ALA A 204 17.26 60.10 29.25
CA ALA A 204 15.96 60.04 29.91
C ALA A 204 16.05 59.48 31.34
N ILE A 205 16.86 58.44 31.56
CA ILE A 205 17.05 57.83 32.88
C ILE A 205 17.83 58.77 33.82
N ASN A 206 18.90 59.40 33.34
CA ASN A 206 19.72 60.31 34.14
C ASN A 206 19.05 61.68 34.37
N GLY A 207 18.22 62.13 33.42
CA GLY A 207 17.42 63.36 33.52
C GLY A 207 16.32 63.28 34.58
N GLN A 208 15.89 62.06 34.96
CA GLN A 208 14.92 61.85 36.04
C GLN A 208 15.54 61.77 37.44
N GLN A 209 16.87 61.63 37.57
CA GLN A 209 17.54 61.63 38.88
C GLN A 209 17.93 63.04 39.39
N GLY A 210 17.78 64.09 38.57
CA GLY A 210 18.20 65.46 38.92
C GLY A 210 17.08 66.50 39.11
N ARG A 211 15.80 66.15 38.93
CA ARG A 211 14.68 67.09 39.17
C ARG A 211 13.63 66.47 40.07
N GLY A 212 13.83 66.67 41.36
CA GLY A 212 12.77 66.55 42.34
C GLY A 212 11.59 67.49 41.99
N CYS A 213 10.40 66.94 42.21
CA CYS A 213 9.17 67.63 42.57
C CYS A 213 8.47 68.52 41.53
N SER A 214 7.31 68.01 41.08
CA SER A 214 5.98 68.64 41.18
C SER A 214 5.22 68.79 39.85
N ARG A 215 3.95 68.34 39.89
CA ARG A 215 2.87 68.43 38.87
C ARG A 215 3.07 67.55 37.63
N TYR A 216 2.21 66.61 37.26
CA TYR A 216 0.75 66.62 37.25
C TYR A 216 0.20 65.19 37.44
N LYS A 217 -0.66 65.02 38.46
CA LYS A 217 -1.78 64.07 38.38
C LYS A 217 -2.81 64.68 37.43
N ALA A 218 -3.21 63.98 36.36
CA ALA A 218 -4.60 63.90 35.88
C ALA A 218 -4.67 63.29 34.48
N HIS A 219 -5.66 62.40 34.31
CA HIS A 219 -6.18 61.79 33.07
C HIS A 219 -5.30 60.64 32.55
N ILE A 220 -5.72 59.38 32.69
CA ILE A 220 -6.84 58.81 31.94
C ILE A 220 -7.68 57.86 32.82
N ARG A 221 -8.95 58.23 33.06
CA ARG A 221 -10.08 57.33 33.31
C ARG A 221 -11.30 57.97 32.63
N ARG A 222 -11.60 57.49 31.43
CA ARG A 222 -12.91 57.07 30.94
C ARG A 222 -12.72 56.41 29.59
#